data_AF-B9XII0-F1
#
_entry.id   AF-B9XII0-F1
#
_cell.length_a   1.000
_cell.length_b   1.000
_cell.length_c   1.000
_cell.angle_alpha   90.00
_cell.angle_beta   90.00
_cell.angle_gamma   90.00
#
_symmetry.space_group_name_H-M   'P 1'
#
loop_
_entity.id
_entity.type
_entity.pdbx_description
1 polymer ?
#
loop_
_entity_poly.entity_id
_entity_poly.type
_entity_poly.pdbx_seq_one_letter_code
_entity_poly.pdbx_strand_id
1 'polypeptide(L)'
;MGEEKKVEAEAAANRRTADCSSPLAFSVRRCTLQSVNYAILVLLGCLFFETVHATDQKDSDAWLTNKVSFPRDIDTRLVRPADFESLHAQEISGRLLFFWEPKHLDTNANVSILTSVGPADHHAVRDWREYRMNLSGARWQARVPVDDIDIPIIYFVRTVYQGVTNVSPMRICHPRAMGLEAPTRPFWPFLEGFEQDPRGWSLIPQPGESEVLQKDGIAKSGYSSLRISLPVGKHSATVATTRVQGWQIQQNQATGIRLWLRTKSGTGRARFTLYENAFTTNQVVAVYPVESELNDQWHLVDLRFEVFPKLSLGAIDWFTVEFIGTGPTEFLIDDLQFIGPWKTETE
;
A
#
# COMPACT_ATOMS: atom_id res chain seq x y z
N MET A 1 -52.43 30.83 -4.49
CA MET A 1 -53.49 31.17 -5.47
C MET A 1 -52.76 31.49 -6.75
N GLY A 2 -52.53 30.52 -7.63
CA GLY A 2 -53.52 29.95 -8.56
C GLY A 2 -53.19 30.56 -9.93
N GLU A 3 -53.01 29.87 -11.04
CA GLU A 3 -53.33 28.52 -11.53
C GLU A 3 -52.22 28.18 -12.56
N GLU A 4 -51.71 26.94 -12.68
CA GLU A 4 -52.23 25.85 -13.54
C GLU A 4 -52.70 26.34 -14.94
N LYS A 5 -52.35 25.78 -16.09
CA LYS A 5 -51.75 24.51 -16.53
C LYS A 5 -51.70 24.54 -18.08
N LYS A 6 -51.00 23.55 -18.68
CA LYS A 6 -51.30 22.90 -20.00
C LYS A 6 -50.90 23.69 -21.27
N VAL A 7 -50.32 23.15 -22.35
CA VAL A 7 -50.26 21.82 -23.04
C VAL A 7 -48.98 21.87 -23.93
N GLU A 8 -48.01 20.97 -23.86
CA GLU A 8 -47.85 19.70 -24.61
C GLU A 8 -47.67 19.81 -26.14
N ALA A 9 -46.62 19.10 -26.62
CA ALA A 9 -46.38 18.58 -27.98
C ALA A 9 -45.72 19.49 -29.05
N GLU A 10 -44.44 19.22 -29.35
CA GLU A 10 -44.04 18.89 -30.73
C GLU A 10 -42.77 18.03 -30.76
N ALA A 11 -42.91 16.87 -31.38
CA ALA A 11 -41.89 15.86 -31.59
C ALA A 11 -41.35 15.93 -33.02
N ALA A 12 -40.13 15.40 -33.18
CA ALA A 12 -39.59 14.83 -34.41
C ALA A 12 -39.25 15.77 -35.58
N ALA A 13 -37.95 15.93 -35.85
CA ALA A 13 -37.37 15.80 -37.19
C ALA A 13 -35.85 15.99 -37.17
N ASN A 14 -35.08 14.90 -37.31
CA ASN A 14 -33.92 14.90 -38.20
C ASN A 14 -33.38 13.48 -38.42
N ARG A 15 -34.01 12.77 -39.36
CA ARG A 15 -33.36 11.73 -40.17
C ARG A 15 -33.17 12.31 -41.56
N ARG A 16 -31.93 12.40 -42.04
CA ARG A 16 -31.63 12.34 -43.47
C ARG A 16 -30.47 11.40 -43.72
N THR A 17 -30.86 10.30 -44.34
CA THR A 17 -30.11 9.34 -45.14
C THR A 17 -29.39 9.99 -46.31
N ALA A 18 -28.21 9.49 -46.66
CA ALA A 18 -27.73 9.47 -48.03
C ALA A 18 -26.87 8.21 -48.23
N ASP A 19 -27.45 7.26 -48.96
CA ASP A 19 -26.80 6.13 -49.61
C ASP A 19 -25.83 6.62 -50.71
N CYS A 20 -24.71 5.91 -50.87
CA CYS A 20 -24.13 5.68 -52.18
C CYS A 20 -23.35 4.35 -52.19
N SER A 21 -23.99 3.37 -52.80
CA SER A 21 -23.42 2.15 -53.38
C SER A 21 -22.32 2.49 -54.40
N SER A 22 -21.26 1.69 -54.51
CA SER A 22 -21.11 0.67 -55.57
C SER A 22 -19.74 -0.04 -55.48
N PRO A 23 -19.60 -1.23 -56.11
CA PRO A 23 -18.66 -2.28 -55.73
C PRO A 23 -17.43 -2.34 -56.64
N LEU A 24 -16.30 -2.84 -56.10
CA LEU A 24 -15.19 -3.33 -56.91
C LEU A 24 -14.88 -4.78 -56.58
N ALA A 25 -14.97 -5.56 -57.65
CA ALA A 25 -14.70 -6.98 -57.73
C ALA A 25 -13.28 -7.31 -57.27
N PHE A 26 -13.13 -8.39 -56.51
CA PHE A 26 -11.86 -9.08 -56.40
C PHE A 26 -11.99 -10.55 -56.77
N SER A 27 -11.01 -10.95 -57.58
CA SER A 27 -10.88 -12.16 -58.35
C SER A 27 -10.82 -13.42 -57.49
N VAL A 28 -11.64 -14.41 -57.85
CA VAL A 28 -11.47 -15.80 -57.45
C VAL A 28 -10.25 -16.36 -58.19
N ARG A 29 -9.14 -16.58 -57.49
CA ARG A 29 -8.09 -17.50 -57.91
C ARG A 29 -8.05 -18.71 -57.00
N ARG A 30 -8.12 -19.87 -57.65
CA ARG A 30 -7.93 -21.21 -57.09
C ARG A 30 -6.56 -21.31 -56.41
N CYS A 31 -6.53 -21.71 -55.14
CA CYS A 31 -5.38 -22.37 -54.53
C CYS A 31 -5.85 -23.73 -53.99
N THR A 32 -5.75 -24.73 -54.84
CA THR A 32 -5.82 -26.14 -54.49
C THR A 32 -4.45 -26.59 -53.97
N LEU A 33 -4.48 -27.45 -52.94
CA LEU A 33 -3.35 -28.15 -52.28
C LEU A 33 -2.42 -27.32 -51.37
N GLN A 34 -2.80 -27.19 -50.09
CA GLN A 34 -1.81 -27.05 -49.00
C GLN A 34 -2.33 -27.46 -47.61
N SER A 35 -3.33 -28.34 -47.52
CA SER A 35 -4.05 -28.64 -46.27
C SER A 35 -3.61 -29.92 -45.53
N VAL A 36 -2.50 -30.57 -45.92
CA VAL A 36 -2.03 -31.79 -45.21
C VAL A 36 -0.77 -31.55 -44.37
N ASN A 37 0.01 -30.48 -44.63
CA ASN A 37 1.24 -30.21 -43.86
C ASN A 37 1.04 -29.30 -42.63
N TYR A 38 -0.07 -28.56 -42.52
CA TYR A 38 -0.34 -27.72 -41.34
C TYR A 38 -0.84 -28.52 -40.13
N ALA A 39 -1.55 -29.64 -40.35
CA ALA A 39 -2.03 -30.48 -39.25
C ALA A 39 -0.87 -31.20 -38.53
N ILE A 40 0.18 -31.59 -39.26
CA ILE A 40 1.37 -32.25 -38.69
C ILE A 40 2.25 -31.23 -37.95
N LEU A 41 2.35 -29.98 -38.43
CA LEU A 41 3.09 -28.91 -37.73
C LEU A 41 2.38 -28.44 -36.46
N VAL A 42 1.05 -28.43 -36.42
CA VAL A 42 0.29 -28.13 -35.18
C VAL A 42 0.38 -29.29 -34.18
N LEU A 43 0.35 -30.55 -34.64
CA LEU A 43 0.52 -31.72 -33.75
C LEU A 43 1.96 -31.89 -33.25
N LEU A 44 2.99 -31.53 -34.02
CA LEU A 44 4.38 -31.48 -33.53
C LEU A 44 4.61 -30.28 -32.59
N GLY A 45 3.95 -29.14 -32.80
CA GLY A 45 4.00 -28.00 -31.87
C GLY A 45 3.41 -28.31 -30.49
N CYS A 46 2.45 -29.23 -30.40
CA CYS A 46 1.88 -29.69 -29.12
C CYS A 46 2.77 -30.69 -28.37
N LEU A 47 3.79 -31.28 -29.00
CA LEU A 47 4.74 -32.20 -28.36
C LEU A 47 6.02 -31.53 -27.86
N PHE A 48 6.20 -30.23 -28.16
CA PHE A 48 7.27 -29.38 -27.64
C PHE A 48 6.74 -28.31 -26.67
N PHE A 49 5.57 -28.54 -26.04
CA PHE A 49 5.41 -28.03 -24.69
C PHE A 49 6.32 -28.89 -23.81
N GLU A 50 7.58 -28.49 -23.78
CA GLU A 50 8.46 -28.78 -22.66
C GLU A 50 7.61 -28.65 -21.41
N THR A 51 7.63 -29.72 -20.62
CA THR A 51 7.34 -29.68 -19.21
C THR A 51 8.04 -28.47 -18.65
N VAL A 52 7.32 -27.33 -18.59
CA VAL A 52 7.66 -26.20 -17.75
C VAL A 52 7.89 -26.86 -16.42
N HIS A 53 9.16 -26.97 -16.06
CA HIS A 53 9.56 -27.54 -14.81
C HIS A 53 8.74 -26.76 -13.80
N ALA A 54 7.91 -27.47 -13.03
CA ALA A 54 7.41 -26.95 -11.78
C ALA A 54 8.67 -26.63 -10.98
N THR A 55 9.17 -25.41 -11.15
CA THR A 55 10.20 -24.83 -10.30
C THR A 55 9.68 -25.05 -8.91
N ASP A 56 10.43 -25.83 -8.15
CA ASP A 56 10.07 -26.33 -6.82
C ASP A 56 9.36 -25.21 -6.04
N GLN A 57 8.03 -25.28 -5.95
CA GLN A 57 7.16 -24.23 -5.37
C GLN A 57 7.46 -24.02 -3.86
N LYS A 58 8.32 -24.88 -3.32
CA LYS A 58 8.69 -25.05 -1.92
C LYS A 58 9.29 -23.80 -1.27
N ASP A 59 9.78 -22.84 -2.06
CA ASP A 59 10.36 -21.59 -1.53
C ASP A 59 9.49 -20.34 -1.81
N SER A 60 8.32 -20.50 -2.44
CA SER A 60 7.45 -19.35 -2.76
C SER A 60 6.65 -18.83 -1.55
N ASP A 61 6.34 -19.70 -0.60
CA ASP A 61 5.72 -19.41 0.70
C ASP A 61 6.28 -20.34 1.78
N ALA A 62 6.93 -19.75 2.78
CA ALA A 62 7.60 -20.51 3.82
C ALA A 62 7.38 -19.92 5.21
N TRP A 63 7.47 -20.79 6.22
CA TRP A 63 7.57 -20.36 7.60
C TRP A 63 8.88 -19.61 7.82
N LEU A 64 8.80 -18.48 8.53
CA LEU A 64 9.97 -17.68 8.84
C LEU A 64 10.72 -18.32 10.01
N THR A 65 11.93 -18.82 9.77
CA THR A 65 12.72 -19.61 10.74
C THR A 65 13.66 -18.77 11.62
N ASN A 66 13.88 -17.50 11.26
CA ASN A 66 14.74 -16.57 12.00
C ASN A 66 13.96 -15.81 13.10
N LYS A 67 14.68 -15.20 14.06
CA LYS A 67 14.07 -14.37 15.11
C LYS A 67 13.41 -13.13 14.49
N VAL A 68 12.09 -13.15 14.43
CA VAL A 68 11.29 -12.02 13.96
C VAL A 68 10.47 -11.46 15.10
N SER A 69 10.40 -10.13 15.18
CA SER A 69 9.59 -9.43 16.16
C SER A 69 8.21 -9.12 15.58
N PHE A 70 7.17 -9.52 16.31
CA PHE A 70 5.81 -9.05 16.06
C PHE A 70 5.70 -7.54 16.32
N PRO A 71 4.68 -6.87 15.76
CA PRO A 71 4.35 -5.50 16.15
C PRO A 71 4.22 -5.39 17.68
N ARG A 72 4.69 -4.29 18.27
CA ARG A 72 4.79 -4.14 19.75
C ARG A 72 3.43 -4.21 20.46
N ASP A 73 2.35 -3.89 19.77
CA ASP A 73 0.96 -3.86 20.25
C ASP A 73 0.25 -5.21 20.13
N ILE A 74 0.88 -6.22 19.53
CA ILE A 74 0.31 -7.55 19.38
C ILE A 74 0.70 -8.43 20.57
N ASP A 75 -0.33 -8.95 21.27
CA ASP A 75 -0.14 -9.95 22.32
C ASP A 75 0.31 -11.28 21.71
N THR A 76 1.58 -11.61 21.92
CA THR A 76 2.23 -12.83 21.41
C THR A 76 2.26 -13.97 22.42
N ARG A 77 1.56 -13.84 23.57
CA ARG A 77 1.53 -14.89 24.60
C ARG A 77 0.94 -16.21 24.09
N LEU A 78 0.12 -16.16 23.03
CA LEU A 78 -0.45 -17.33 22.36
C LEU A 78 -0.03 -17.33 20.89
N VAL A 79 1.13 -17.94 20.62
CA VAL A 79 1.54 -18.34 19.27
C VAL A 79 1.40 -19.86 19.18
N ARG A 80 0.47 -20.36 18.35
CA ARG A 80 0.17 -21.79 18.24
C ARG A 80 0.38 -22.30 16.82
N PRO A 81 1.60 -22.69 16.42
CA PRO A 81 1.90 -23.13 15.05
C PRO A 81 0.92 -24.19 14.51
N ALA A 82 0.57 -25.16 15.36
CA ALA A 82 -0.31 -26.28 15.00
C ALA A 82 -1.74 -25.86 14.59
N ASP A 83 -2.20 -24.67 15.00
CA ASP A 83 -3.53 -24.15 14.66
C ASP A 83 -3.54 -23.46 13.27
N PHE A 84 -2.36 -23.19 12.71
CA PHE A 84 -2.18 -22.42 11.47
C PHE A 84 -1.42 -23.20 10.39
N GLU A 85 -1.37 -24.53 10.46
CA GLU A 85 -0.68 -25.38 9.47
C GLU A 85 -1.18 -25.18 8.04
N SER A 86 -2.48 -24.87 7.89
CA SER A 86 -3.13 -24.58 6.62
C SER A 86 -2.98 -23.13 6.15
N LEU A 87 -2.32 -22.25 6.93
CA LEU A 87 -2.10 -20.86 6.53
C LEU A 87 -1.09 -20.82 5.38
N HIS A 88 -1.51 -20.28 4.25
CA HIS A 88 -0.61 -20.00 3.13
C HIS A 88 -1.13 -18.87 2.25
N ALA A 89 -0.24 -18.41 1.38
CA ALA A 89 -0.55 -17.48 0.31
C ALA A 89 -0.54 -18.21 -1.04
N GLN A 90 -1.38 -17.75 -1.97
CA GLN A 90 -1.48 -18.29 -3.32
C GLN A 90 -1.77 -17.15 -4.30
N GLU A 91 -1.20 -17.25 -5.49
CA GLU A 91 -1.59 -16.42 -6.62
C GLU A 91 -2.97 -16.88 -7.16
N ILE A 92 -3.91 -15.94 -7.27
CA ILE A 92 -5.21 -16.14 -7.91
C ILE A 92 -5.59 -14.90 -8.72
N SER A 93 -5.65 -15.06 -10.04
CA SER A 93 -6.15 -14.04 -10.98
C SER A 93 -5.34 -12.73 -10.90
N GLY A 94 -4.02 -12.86 -10.91
CA GLY A 94 -3.10 -11.74 -10.82
C GLY A 94 -3.13 -11.06 -9.46
N ARG A 95 -3.42 -11.79 -8.37
CA ARG A 95 -3.44 -11.25 -6.99
C ARG A 95 -2.99 -12.29 -5.98
N LEU A 96 -2.46 -11.85 -4.84
CA LEU A 96 -2.23 -12.75 -3.72
C LEU A 96 -3.51 -12.90 -2.87
N LEU A 97 -3.97 -14.13 -2.77
CA LEU A 97 -4.97 -14.56 -1.80
C LEU A 97 -4.26 -15.26 -0.65
N PHE A 98 -4.53 -14.78 0.56
CA PHE A 98 -4.09 -15.42 1.79
C PHE A 98 -5.27 -16.16 2.40
N PHE A 99 -5.04 -17.39 2.82
CA PHE A 99 -6.11 -18.23 3.35
C PHE A 99 -5.63 -19.13 4.46
N TRP A 100 -6.58 -19.44 5.33
CA TRP A 100 -6.39 -20.26 6.50
C TRP A 100 -7.67 -21.06 6.75
N GLU A 101 -7.52 -22.37 6.85
CA GLU A 101 -8.59 -23.31 7.17
C GLU A 101 -8.37 -23.82 8.60
N PRO A 102 -9.06 -23.24 9.60
CA PRO A 102 -8.86 -23.62 10.99
C PRO A 102 -9.36 -25.04 11.26
N LYS A 103 -8.67 -25.77 12.14
CA LYS A 103 -9.13 -27.08 12.66
C LYS A 103 -10.51 -26.96 13.35
N HIS A 104 -10.76 -25.82 14.00
CA HIS A 104 -12.03 -25.47 14.63
C HIS A 104 -12.51 -24.13 14.09
N LEU A 105 -13.63 -24.15 13.36
CA LEU A 105 -14.15 -22.94 12.74
C LEU A 105 -14.98 -22.11 13.74
N ASP A 106 -14.35 -21.07 14.28
CA ASP A 106 -15.04 -20.08 15.11
C ASP A 106 -15.61 -18.95 14.24
N THR A 107 -16.89 -19.06 13.86
CA THR A 107 -17.56 -18.05 13.02
C THR A 107 -17.72 -16.68 13.69
N ASN A 108 -17.56 -16.62 15.01
CA ASN A 108 -17.64 -15.39 15.80
C ASN A 108 -16.26 -14.74 16.05
N ALA A 109 -15.18 -15.32 15.51
CA ALA A 109 -13.85 -14.73 15.62
C ALA A 109 -13.72 -13.52 14.67
N ASN A 110 -13.02 -12.48 15.13
CA ASN A 110 -12.49 -11.46 14.24
C ASN A 110 -11.13 -11.92 13.75
N VAL A 111 -10.98 -12.10 12.44
CA VAL A 111 -9.76 -12.62 11.82
C VAL A 111 -9.20 -11.57 10.88
N SER A 112 -7.93 -11.24 11.08
CA SER A 112 -7.19 -10.36 10.21
C SER A 112 -5.85 -10.96 9.83
N ILE A 113 -5.36 -10.61 8.65
CA ILE A 113 -3.98 -10.85 8.25
C ILE A 113 -3.21 -9.54 8.37
N LEU A 114 -2.06 -9.60 9.01
CA LEU A 114 -1.11 -8.51 9.04
C LEU A 114 0.00 -8.82 8.05
N THR A 115 0.30 -7.89 7.16
CA THR A 115 1.36 -8.01 6.16
C THR A 115 2.32 -6.84 6.23
N SER A 116 3.58 -7.07 5.86
CA SER A 116 4.58 -6.03 5.69
C SER A 116 5.47 -6.38 4.51
N VAL A 117 5.68 -5.39 3.64
CA VAL A 117 6.50 -5.52 2.43
C VAL A 117 7.95 -5.23 2.79
N GLY A 118 8.85 -6.14 2.41
CA GLY A 118 10.29 -5.98 2.62
C GLY A 118 10.96 -7.25 3.12
N PRO A 119 12.31 -7.32 2.99
CA PRO A 119 13.09 -8.46 3.43
C PRO A 119 12.98 -8.64 4.95
N ALA A 120 13.26 -9.87 5.39
CA ALA A 120 13.06 -10.26 6.78
C ALA A 120 13.86 -9.38 7.75
N ASP A 121 15.13 -9.13 7.47
CA ASP A 121 16.10 -8.43 8.31
C ASP A 121 15.70 -7.02 8.82
N HIS A 122 14.79 -6.31 8.15
CA HIS A 122 14.27 -5.01 8.61
C HIS A 122 13.12 -5.17 9.62
N HIS A 123 13.42 -5.54 10.87
CA HIS A 123 12.39 -5.94 11.85
C HIS A 123 11.84 -4.82 12.74
N ALA A 124 12.67 -3.88 13.19
CA ALA A 124 12.28 -3.00 14.28
C ALA A 124 11.21 -1.96 13.89
N VAL A 125 11.08 -1.69 12.59
CA VAL A 125 10.34 -0.56 12.02
C VAL A 125 9.67 -0.98 10.72
N ARG A 126 8.58 -1.74 10.85
CA ARG A 126 7.83 -2.26 9.70
C ARG A 126 6.52 -1.54 9.49
N ASP A 127 6.22 -1.21 8.23
CA ASP A 127 4.87 -0.81 7.82
C ASP A 127 3.98 -2.05 7.81
N TRP A 128 3.36 -2.34 8.95
CA TRP A 128 2.38 -3.41 9.08
C TRP A 128 1.02 -2.92 8.62
N ARG A 129 0.45 -3.62 7.63
CA ARG A 129 -0.88 -3.39 7.10
C ARG A 129 -1.81 -4.52 7.52
N GLU A 130 -2.95 -4.18 8.09
CA GLU A 130 -3.94 -5.15 8.52
C GLU A 130 -5.07 -5.22 7.48
N TYR A 131 -5.39 -6.44 7.04
CA TYR A 131 -6.50 -6.73 6.15
C TYR A 131 -7.46 -7.69 6.83
N ARG A 132 -8.75 -7.33 6.90
CA ARG A 132 -9.77 -8.21 7.44
C ARG A 132 -9.93 -9.44 6.55
N MET A 133 -9.87 -10.63 7.15
CA MET A 133 -10.20 -11.88 6.46
C MET A 133 -11.70 -12.12 6.50
N ASN A 134 -12.25 -12.61 5.40
CA ASN A 134 -13.66 -12.96 5.27
C ASN A 134 -13.81 -14.48 5.26
N LEU A 135 -14.83 -14.97 5.94
CA LEU A 135 -15.16 -16.39 5.93
C LEU A 135 -15.84 -16.75 4.61
N SER A 136 -15.31 -17.75 3.92
CA SER A 136 -15.88 -18.30 2.68
C SER A 136 -15.85 -19.83 2.76
N GLY A 137 -17.02 -20.44 2.99
CA GLY A 137 -17.09 -21.87 3.32
C GLY A 137 -16.40 -22.16 4.65
N ALA A 138 -15.42 -23.07 4.65
CA ALA A 138 -14.64 -23.45 5.82
C ALA A 138 -13.32 -22.66 5.99
N ARG A 139 -13.03 -21.69 5.11
CA ARG A 139 -11.76 -20.96 5.10
C ARG A 139 -11.93 -19.47 5.32
N TRP A 140 -11.03 -18.89 6.10
CA TRP A 140 -10.81 -17.46 6.15
C TRP A 140 -9.93 -17.06 4.98
N GLN A 141 -10.26 -15.96 4.30
CA GLN A 141 -9.47 -15.47 3.18
C GLN A 141 -9.41 -13.94 3.11
N ALA A 142 -8.26 -13.40 2.72
CA ALA A 142 -8.07 -11.98 2.41
C ALA A 142 -7.26 -11.81 1.13
N ARG A 143 -7.65 -10.82 0.32
CA ARG A 143 -6.88 -10.38 -0.84
C ARG A 143 -5.99 -9.24 -0.41
N VAL A 144 -4.69 -9.38 -0.61
CA VAL A 144 -3.71 -8.35 -0.28
C VAL A 144 -3.11 -7.83 -1.58
N PRO A 145 -3.10 -6.50 -1.80
CA PRO A 145 -2.44 -5.93 -2.97
C PRO A 145 -0.93 -6.15 -2.89
N VAL A 146 -0.34 -6.43 -4.04
CA VAL A 146 1.11 -6.47 -4.25
C VAL A 146 1.52 -5.23 -5.01
N ASP A 147 2.30 -4.38 -4.33
CA ASP A 147 2.85 -3.13 -4.86
C ASP A 147 4.10 -3.41 -5.73
N ASP A 148 4.85 -4.47 -5.41
CA ASP A 148 5.98 -4.97 -6.20
C ASP A 148 6.11 -6.49 -6.05
N ILE A 149 6.28 -7.18 -7.19
CA ILE A 149 6.40 -8.64 -7.25
C ILE A 149 7.79 -9.16 -6.86
N ASP A 150 8.81 -8.29 -6.91
CA ASP A 150 10.20 -8.60 -6.56
C ASP A 150 10.50 -8.49 -5.06
N ILE A 151 9.60 -7.86 -4.30
CA ILE A 151 9.79 -7.66 -2.87
C ILE A 151 8.99 -8.69 -2.09
N PRO A 152 9.62 -9.42 -1.14
CA PRO A 152 8.91 -10.37 -0.32
C PRO A 152 7.88 -9.70 0.58
N ILE A 153 6.81 -10.44 0.87
CA ILE A 153 5.78 -10.04 1.82
C ILE A 153 5.86 -10.99 3.00
N ILE A 154 6.07 -10.41 4.18
CA ILE A 154 5.97 -11.15 5.44
C ILE A 154 4.61 -10.93 6.04
N TYR A 155 4.04 -11.98 6.59
CA TYR A 155 2.69 -11.94 7.10
C TYR A 155 2.44 -12.91 8.25
N PHE A 156 1.37 -12.65 8.99
CA PHE A 156 0.81 -13.56 9.98
C PHE A 156 -0.68 -13.29 10.15
N VAL A 157 -1.41 -14.28 10.66
CA VAL A 157 -2.82 -14.15 11.00
C VAL A 157 -2.97 -13.81 12.47
N ARG A 158 -3.88 -12.88 12.75
CA ARG A 158 -4.36 -12.55 14.09
C ARG A 158 -5.83 -12.95 14.19
N THR A 159 -6.16 -13.68 15.23
CA THR A 159 -7.55 -14.00 15.57
C THR A 159 -7.88 -13.39 16.93
N VAL A 160 -9.07 -12.82 17.04
CA VAL A 160 -9.62 -12.31 18.31
C VAL A 160 -10.96 -12.97 18.54
N TYR A 161 -11.04 -13.79 19.59
CA TYR A 161 -12.26 -14.50 19.98
C TYR A 161 -12.48 -14.33 21.48
N GLN A 162 -13.65 -13.85 21.87
CA GLN A 162 -14.01 -13.58 23.28
C GLN A 162 -12.93 -12.76 24.04
N GLY A 163 -12.30 -11.80 23.35
CA GLY A 163 -11.23 -10.96 23.91
C GLY A 163 -9.85 -11.63 23.99
N VAL A 164 -9.73 -12.91 23.65
CA VAL A 164 -8.45 -13.62 23.57
C VAL A 164 -7.86 -13.42 22.17
N THR A 165 -6.62 -12.94 22.12
CA THR A 165 -5.85 -12.82 20.87
C THR A 165 -4.97 -14.07 20.70
N ASN A 166 -5.02 -14.68 19.52
CA ASN A 166 -4.11 -15.74 19.09
C ASN A 166 -3.48 -15.34 17.76
N VAL A 167 -2.20 -15.66 17.57
CA VAL A 167 -1.46 -15.28 16.36
C VAL A 167 -0.73 -16.47 15.76
N SER A 168 -0.66 -16.51 14.44
CA SER A 168 0.17 -17.50 13.75
C SER A 168 1.66 -17.15 13.89
N PRO A 169 2.57 -18.13 13.73
CA PRO A 169 3.94 -17.82 13.36
C PRO A 169 3.96 -16.99 12.07
N MET A 170 5.04 -16.23 11.87
CA MET A 170 5.20 -15.46 10.65
C MET A 170 5.59 -16.34 9.48
N ARG A 171 5.11 -15.94 8.30
CA ARG A 171 5.45 -16.51 7.01
C ARG A 171 6.04 -15.44 6.12
N ILE A 172 6.78 -15.87 5.11
CA ILE A 172 7.28 -15.04 4.03
C ILE A 172 6.81 -15.65 2.72
N CYS A 173 6.24 -14.82 1.85
CA CYS A 173 5.96 -15.20 0.49
C CYS A 173 6.69 -14.29 -0.50
N HIS A 174 7.05 -14.87 -1.64
CA HIS A 174 7.74 -14.22 -2.75
C HIS A 174 6.79 -14.13 -3.94
N PRO A 175 6.13 -12.98 -4.18
CA PRO A 175 5.05 -12.89 -5.16
C PRO A 175 5.44 -13.37 -6.56
N ARG A 176 6.63 -13.00 -7.06
CA ARG A 176 7.15 -13.50 -8.35
C ARG A 176 7.28 -15.03 -8.38
N ALA A 177 7.81 -15.64 -7.32
CA ALA A 177 7.97 -17.08 -7.23
C ALA A 177 6.62 -17.82 -7.17
N MET A 178 5.55 -17.13 -6.79
CA MET A 178 4.17 -17.65 -6.83
C MET A 178 3.52 -17.56 -8.22
N GLY A 179 4.21 -17.03 -9.23
CA GLY A 179 3.66 -16.85 -10.57
C GLY A 179 2.95 -15.52 -10.81
N LEU A 180 3.11 -14.54 -9.92
CA LEU A 180 2.55 -13.21 -10.14
C LEU A 180 3.39 -12.45 -11.18
N GLU A 181 2.82 -12.21 -12.37
CA GLU A 181 3.55 -11.64 -13.51
C GLU A 181 3.68 -10.11 -13.48
N ALA A 182 2.74 -9.42 -12.83
CA ALA A 182 2.71 -7.97 -12.77
C ALA A 182 2.28 -7.47 -11.38
N PRO A 183 2.78 -6.29 -10.94
CA PRO A 183 2.25 -5.61 -9.78
C PRO A 183 0.74 -5.42 -9.93
N THR A 184 0.00 -5.73 -8.88
CA THR A 184 -1.46 -5.59 -8.88
C THR A 184 -1.90 -4.14 -8.71
N ARG A 185 -0.94 -3.30 -8.32
CA ARG A 185 -1.07 -1.86 -8.18
C ARG A 185 0.12 -1.23 -8.90
N PRO A 186 -0.08 -0.21 -9.75
CA PRO A 186 1.03 0.54 -10.30
C PRO A 186 1.81 1.23 -9.18
N PHE A 187 3.12 1.43 -9.38
CA PHE A 187 3.86 2.37 -8.53
C PHE A 187 3.12 3.71 -8.56
N TRP A 188 2.74 4.15 -7.37
CA TRP A 188 2.10 5.43 -7.17
C TRP A 188 3.04 6.22 -6.25
N PRO A 189 3.54 7.39 -6.67
CA PRO A 189 4.48 8.15 -5.86
C PRO A 189 3.85 8.59 -4.54
N PHE A 190 2.53 8.64 -4.47
CA PHE A 190 1.81 9.00 -3.27
C PHE A 190 1.69 7.83 -2.31
N LEU A 191 2.10 8.11 -1.07
CA LEU A 191 2.32 7.18 0.02
C LEU A 191 1.16 7.22 1.02
N GLU A 192 0.65 8.42 1.32
CA GLU A 192 -0.43 8.61 2.29
C GLU A 192 -1.17 9.92 2.05
N GLY A 193 -2.51 9.88 2.06
CA GLY A 193 -3.38 11.07 2.10
C GLY A 193 -4.54 10.87 3.07
N PHE A 194 -4.37 9.97 4.04
CA PHE A 194 -5.19 9.84 5.24
C PHE A 194 -6.66 9.48 5.03
N GLU A 195 -7.10 9.16 3.81
CA GLU A 195 -8.47 8.77 3.46
C GLU A 195 -9.02 7.60 4.26
N GLN A 196 -8.15 6.71 4.73
CA GLN A 196 -8.52 5.56 5.56
C GLN A 196 -8.27 5.85 7.04
N ASP A 197 -7.20 5.30 7.61
CA ASP A 197 -6.85 5.37 9.02
C ASP A 197 -5.38 5.80 9.08
N PRO A 198 -4.95 6.68 10.01
CA PRO A 198 -3.54 7.06 10.19
C PRO A 198 -2.60 5.91 10.63
N ARG A 199 -2.93 4.65 10.33
CA ARG A 199 -2.04 3.50 10.56
C ARG A 199 -0.71 3.72 9.85
N GLY A 200 0.36 3.30 10.51
CA GLY A 200 1.72 3.60 10.06
C GLY A 200 2.20 4.99 10.46
N TRP A 201 1.39 5.79 11.17
CA TRP A 201 1.81 6.99 11.87
C TRP A 201 1.76 6.81 13.39
N SER A 202 2.72 7.39 14.10
CA SER A 202 2.83 7.30 15.56
C SER A 202 3.41 8.57 16.16
N LEU A 203 3.10 8.83 17.42
CA LEU A 203 3.69 9.92 18.21
C LEU A 203 4.95 9.41 18.93
N ILE A 204 6.02 10.22 18.95
CA ILE A 204 7.26 9.97 19.69
C ILE A 204 7.32 10.92 20.90
N PRO A 205 7.65 10.47 22.13
CA PRO A 205 8.05 9.11 22.52
C PRO A 205 6.90 8.20 22.95
N GLN A 206 5.65 8.68 22.96
CA GLN A 206 4.52 7.98 23.58
C GLN A 206 3.70 7.16 22.57
N PRO A 207 3.80 5.81 22.58
CA PRO A 207 2.73 4.98 22.02
C PRO A 207 1.51 5.07 22.96
N GLY A 208 0.38 5.55 22.46
CA GLY A 208 -0.92 5.45 23.15
C GLY A 208 -1.72 6.73 23.31
N GLU A 209 -1.18 7.90 23.02
CA GLU A 209 -1.97 9.14 23.00
C GLU A 209 -2.71 9.29 21.66
N SER A 210 -3.76 8.47 21.47
CA SER A 210 -4.67 8.56 20.31
C SER A 210 -5.33 9.93 20.18
N GLU A 211 -5.31 10.75 21.24
CA GLU A 211 -5.85 12.10 21.19
C GLU A 211 -5.00 13.06 20.35
N VAL A 212 -3.69 12.80 20.23
CA VAL A 212 -2.76 13.68 19.51
C VAL A 212 -2.84 13.48 18.01
N LEU A 213 -3.05 12.25 17.53
CA LEU A 213 -3.15 11.91 16.10
C LEU A 213 -4.59 11.58 15.74
N GLN A 214 -5.24 12.46 14.99
CA GLN A 214 -6.63 12.28 14.58
C GLN A 214 -6.80 12.59 13.11
N LYS A 215 -7.88 12.10 12.50
CA LYS A 215 -8.30 12.60 11.19
C LYS A 215 -9.00 13.94 11.34
N ASP A 216 -8.82 14.82 10.37
CA ASP A 216 -9.57 16.08 10.26
C ASP A 216 -10.15 16.22 8.85
N GLY A 217 -11.31 16.85 8.73
CA GLY A 217 -11.99 17.05 7.45
C GLY A 217 -11.44 18.21 6.63
N ILE A 218 -10.55 19.02 7.21
CA ILE A 218 -9.81 20.05 6.47
C ILE A 218 -8.65 19.35 5.75
N ALA A 219 -8.85 19.02 4.48
CA ALA A 219 -7.85 18.34 3.66
C ALA A 219 -7.30 19.28 2.57
N LYS A 220 -6.10 18.98 2.08
CA LYS A 220 -5.55 19.61 0.88
C LYS A 220 -6.11 18.94 -0.38
N SER A 221 -6.26 17.62 -0.32
CA SER A 221 -6.83 16.77 -1.36
C SER A 221 -7.74 15.72 -0.73
N GLY A 222 -8.73 15.21 -1.46
CA GLY A 222 -9.63 14.18 -0.91
C GLY A 222 -10.54 14.68 0.22
N TYR A 223 -10.72 13.88 1.26
CA TYR A 223 -11.71 14.10 2.32
C TYR A 223 -11.10 14.21 3.72
N SER A 224 -9.82 13.90 3.89
CA SER A 224 -9.22 13.96 5.23
C SER A 224 -7.72 14.21 5.23
N SER A 225 -7.25 14.89 6.26
CA SER A 225 -5.84 15.05 6.60
C SER A 225 -5.52 14.44 7.97
N LEU A 226 -4.23 14.28 8.27
CA LEU A 226 -3.79 13.94 9.63
C LEU A 226 -3.67 15.22 10.45
N ARG A 227 -4.39 15.28 11.57
CA ARG A 227 -4.28 16.30 12.61
C ARG A 227 -3.35 15.87 13.72
N ILE A 228 -2.48 16.81 14.10
CA ILE A 228 -1.52 16.67 15.17
C ILE A 228 -1.75 17.80 16.16
N SER A 229 -2.22 17.47 17.36
CA SER A 229 -2.43 18.45 18.44
C SER A 229 -1.22 18.46 19.37
N LEU A 230 -0.65 19.63 19.68
CA LEU A 230 0.44 19.70 20.67
C LEU A 230 -0.07 19.27 22.06
N PRO A 231 0.61 18.34 22.75
CA PRO A 231 0.21 17.93 24.09
C PRO A 231 0.20 19.12 25.06
N VAL A 232 -0.70 19.08 26.05
CA VAL A 232 -0.84 20.16 27.03
C VAL A 232 0.49 20.42 27.75
N GLY A 233 0.92 21.69 27.76
CA GLY A 233 2.18 22.09 28.38
C GLY A 233 3.44 21.72 27.59
N LYS A 234 3.31 21.24 26.35
CA LYS A 234 4.42 21.01 25.42
C LYS A 234 4.44 22.08 24.33
N HIS A 235 5.64 22.34 23.81
CA HIS A 235 5.88 23.26 22.69
C HIS A 235 6.16 22.52 21.37
N SER A 236 6.34 21.20 21.43
CA SER A 236 6.50 20.39 20.23
C SER A 236 5.89 19.00 20.37
N ALA A 237 5.56 18.41 19.23
CA ALA A 237 5.12 17.03 19.08
C ALA A 237 5.85 16.44 17.88
N THR A 238 6.45 15.25 18.03
CA THR A 238 7.12 14.55 16.93
C THR A 238 6.26 13.40 16.48
N VAL A 239 5.86 13.42 15.21
CA VAL A 239 5.15 12.31 14.58
C VAL A 239 6.09 11.57 13.65
N ALA A 240 5.78 10.30 13.45
CA ALA A 240 6.67 9.33 12.87
C ALA A 240 5.92 8.42 11.93
N THR A 241 6.52 8.05 10.80
CA THR A 241 5.96 7.08 9.88
C THR A 241 7.00 6.14 9.29
N THR A 242 6.55 4.91 9.04
CA THR A 242 7.29 3.86 8.32
C THR A 242 6.88 3.81 6.85
N ARG A 243 6.04 4.73 6.35
CA ARG A 243 5.61 4.76 4.95
C ARG A 243 6.74 5.15 3.97
N VAL A 244 7.79 5.80 4.46
CA VAL A 244 8.96 6.19 3.67
C VAL A 244 10.02 5.11 3.80
N GLN A 245 10.14 4.26 2.78
CA GLN A 245 11.03 3.09 2.79
C GLN A 245 12.13 3.19 1.73
N GLY A 246 13.34 2.81 2.11
CA GLY A 246 14.56 2.95 1.32
C GLY A 246 14.58 2.11 0.05
N TRP A 247 14.01 0.90 0.12
CA TRP A 247 13.85 0.05 -1.06
C TRP A 247 12.96 0.72 -2.12
N GLN A 248 11.88 1.39 -1.70
CA GLN A 248 11.00 2.14 -2.62
C GLN A 248 11.73 3.32 -3.24
N ILE A 249 12.54 4.02 -2.43
CA ILE A 249 13.34 5.16 -2.88
C ILE A 249 14.31 4.71 -3.99
N GLN A 250 15.06 3.64 -3.76
CA GLN A 250 16.04 3.13 -4.72
C GLN A 250 15.40 2.59 -5.99
N GLN A 251 14.40 1.73 -5.84
CA GLN A 251 13.75 1.08 -6.97
C GLN A 251 13.08 2.09 -7.90
N ASN A 252 12.40 3.08 -7.34
CA ASN A 252 11.65 4.05 -8.13
C ASN A 252 12.50 5.26 -8.52
N GLN A 253 13.77 5.33 -8.09
CA GLN A 253 14.66 6.47 -8.31
C GLN A 253 14.09 7.78 -7.73
N ALA A 254 13.51 7.70 -6.53
CA ALA A 254 13.01 8.88 -5.84
C ALA A 254 14.17 9.81 -5.45
N THR A 255 13.96 11.10 -5.65
CA THR A 255 14.89 12.21 -5.38
C THR A 255 14.52 13.03 -4.15
N GLY A 256 13.35 12.79 -3.58
CA GLY A 256 12.89 13.46 -2.38
C GLY A 256 11.51 13.03 -1.91
N ILE A 257 11.03 13.71 -0.88
CA ILE A 257 9.69 13.57 -0.29
C ILE A 257 8.96 14.90 -0.45
N ARG A 258 7.67 14.85 -0.74
CA ARG A 258 6.77 16.00 -0.80
C ARG A 258 5.59 15.75 0.13
N LEU A 259 5.14 16.81 0.81
CA LEU A 259 3.95 16.79 1.66
C LEU A 259 3.36 18.20 1.80
N TRP A 260 2.07 18.28 2.10
CA TRP A 260 1.40 19.52 2.45
C TRP A 260 1.24 19.66 3.94
N LEU A 261 1.52 20.85 4.46
CA LEU A 261 1.47 21.17 5.89
C LEU A 261 0.70 22.48 6.12
N ARG A 262 -0.03 22.57 7.24
CA ARG A 262 -0.57 23.85 7.75
C ARG A 262 -0.79 23.79 9.26
N THR A 263 -1.01 24.95 9.86
CA THR A 263 -1.69 25.03 11.16
C THR A 263 -3.21 25.13 10.93
N LYS A 264 -4.00 24.73 11.93
CA LYS A 264 -5.44 25.08 11.94
C LYS A 264 -5.67 26.53 12.32
N SER A 265 -4.79 27.09 13.15
CA SER A 265 -4.78 28.50 13.54
C SER A 265 -3.38 28.90 13.99
N GLY A 266 -3.09 30.22 13.96
CA GLY A 266 -1.80 30.75 14.39
C GLY A 266 -0.64 30.34 13.49
N THR A 267 0.56 30.36 14.05
CA THR A 267 1.81 30.05 13.35
C THR A 267 2.57 28.94 14.06
N GLY A 268 3.41 28.24 13.31
CA GLY A 268 4.26 27.18 13.85
C GLY A 268 5.39 26.84 12.91
N ARG A 269 6.16 25.82 13.25
CA ARG A 269 7.26 25.32 12.43
C ARG A 269 7.25 23.80 12.34
N ALA A 270 7.82 23.27 11.28
CA ALA A 270 8.07 21.84 11.12
C ALA A 270 9.56 21.56 10.86
N ARG A 271 10.09 20.54 11.52
CA ARG A 271 11.43 20.00 11.30
C ARG A 271 11.33 18.54 10.87
N PHE A 272 12.19 18.15 9.92
CA PHE A 272 12.12 16.84 9.27
C PHE A 272 13.37 16.04 9.57
N THR A 273 13.19 14.75 9.86
CA THR A 273 14.31 13.84 10.10
C THR A 273 14.06 12.51 9.40
N LEU A 274 15.10 11.98 8.76
CA LEU A 274 15.13 10.63 8.22
C LEU A 274 16.06 9.78 9.06
N TYR A 275 15.70 8.51 9.21
CA TYR A 275 16.52 7.54 9.91
C TYR A 275 16.80 6.36 8.99
N GLU A 276 18.01 5.83 9.11
CA GLU A 276 18.37 4.50 8.62
C GLU A 276 18.42 3.53 9.78
N ASN A 277 17.97 2.30 9.53
CA ASN A 277 18.03 1.21 10.50
C ASN A 277 17.50 1.64 11.88
N ALA A 278 16.36 2.33 11.90
CA ALA A 278 15.85 2.92 13.13
C ALA A 278 15.65 1.86 14.23
N PHE A 279 15.95 2.25 15.46
CA PHE A 279 15.97 1.41 16.65
C PHE A 279 16.95 0.22 16.64
N THR A 280 17.94 0.24 15.74
CA THR A 280 19.07 -0.69 15.78
C THR A 280 20.32 -0.02 16.33
N THR A 281 21.37 -0.80 16.59
CA THR A 281 22.68 -0.28 17.02
C THR A 281 23.40 0.53 15.94
N ASN A 282 23.04 0.34 14.67
CA ASN A 282 23.65 1.01 13.51
C ASN A 282 22.77 2.14 12.97
N GLN A 283 21.91 2.70 13.82
CA GLN A 283 21.01 3.76 13.42
C GLN A 283 21.78 5.01 12.97
N VAL A 284 21.42 5.55 11.81
CA VAL A 284 21.89 6.86 11.33
C VAL A 284 20.71 7.82 11.33
N VAL A 285 20.95 9.06 11.74
CA VAL A 285 19.93 10.11 11.82
C VAL A 285 20.39 11.30 11.00
N ALA A 286 19.57 11.74 10.05
CA ALA A 286 19.83 12.94 9.28
C ALA A 286 18.64 13.90 9.36
N VAL A 287 18.94 15.10 9.82
CA VAL A 287 17.97 16.19 9.96
C VAL A 287 18.03 17.05 8.71
N TYR A 288 16.86 17.41 8.19
CA TYR A 288 16.76 18.38 7.11
C TYR A 288 17.19 19.76 7.64
N PRO A 289 18.11 20.47 6.97
CA PRO A 289 18.77 21.65 7.54
C PRO A 289 17.87 22.88 7.66
N VAL A 290 16.71 22.89 6.99
CA VAL A 290 15.78 24.03 6.96
C VAL A 290 14.47 23.64 7.62
N GLU A 291 14.02 24.43 8.58
CA GLU A 291 12.67 24.31 9.14
C GLU A 291 11.65 24.97 8.21
N SER A 292 10.46 24.40 8.10
CA SER A 292 9.35 25.03 7.38
C SER A 292 8.52 25.87 8.32
N GLU A 293 8.34 27.15 8.00
CA GLU A 293 7.38 28.02 8.68
C GLU A 293 5.96 27.71 8.20
N LEU A 294 5.03 27.57 9.14
CA LEU A 294 3.65 27.19 8.89
C LEU A 294 2.68 28.25 9.41
N ASN A 295 1.57 28.42 8.70
CA ASN A 295 0.43 29.23 9.10
C ASN A 295 -0.88 28.53 8.70
N ASP A 296 -2.00 29.25 8.72
CA ASP A 296 -3.33 28.72 8.42
C ASP A 296 -3.58 28.44 6.93
N GLN A 297 -2.58 28.60 6.06
CA GLN A 297 -2.63 28.20 4.66
C GLN A 297 -1.86 26.91 4.43
N TRP A 298 -2.25 26.15 3.41
CA TRP A 298 -1.51 24.96 2.98
C TRP A 298 -0.17 25.35 2.36
N HIS A 299 0.91 24.81 2.91
CA HIS A 299 2.28 24.96 2.41
C HIS A 299 2.76 23.65 1.83
N LEU A 300 3.27 23.70 0.60
CA LEU A 300 3.94 22.58 -0.03
C LEU A 300 5.39 22.53 0.44
N VAL A 301 5.81 21.39 0.99
CA VAL A 301 7.19 21.17 1.42
C VAL A 301 7.82 20.08 0.59
N ASP A 302 8.90 20.43 -0.11
CA ASP A 302 9.73 19.50 -0.88
C ASP A 302 11.07 19.26 -0.16
N LEU A 303 11.30 18.03 0.27
CA LEU A 303 12.48 17.57 0.98
C LEU A 303 13.36 16.76 0.01
N ARG A 304 14.43 17.37 -0.50
CA ARG A 304 15.35 16.69 -1.43
C ARG A 304 16.31 15.79 -0.67
N PHE A 305 16.48 14.54 -1.12
CA PHE A 305 17.35 13.58 -0.46
C PHE A 305 18.83 14.01 -0.46
N GLU A 306 19.28 14.70 -1.50
CA GLU A 306 20.65 15.23 -1.61
C GLU A 306 21.01 16.24 -0.50
N VAL A 307 20.00 16.85 0.12
CA VAL A 307 20.18 17.86 1.18
C VAL A 307 20.33 17.20 2.55
N PHE A 308 19.90 15.94 2.71
CA PHE A 308 20.12 15.20 3.95
C PHE A 308 21.59 14.74 4.02
N PRO A 309 22.30 15.02 5.14
CA PRO A 309 23.70 14.67 5.26
C PRO A 309 23.90 13.15 5.36
N LYS A 310 24.73 12.60 4.45
CA LYS A 310 25.36 11.27 4.57
C LYS A 310 24.39 10.13 4.89
N LEU A 311 23.27 10.05 4.14
CA LEU A 311 22.37 8.90 4.21
C LEU A 311 22.60 7.87 3.10
N SER A 312 22.55 6.58 3.43
CA SER A 312 22.28 5.48 2.51
C SER A 312 20.77 5.38 2.25
N LEU A 313 20.33 5.86 1.10
CA LEU A 313 18.90 5.91 0.77
C LEU A 313 18.20 4.55 0.84
N GLY A 314 18.92 3.45 0.57
CA GLY A 314 18.37 2.09 0.63
C GLY A 314 18.09 1.57 2.04
N ALA A 315 18.70 2.18 3.06
CA ALA A 315 18.55 1.77 4.45
C ALA A 315 17.54 2.64 5.23
N ILE A 316 16.92 3.63 4.58
CA ILE A 316 15.90 4.48 5.20
C ILE A 316 14.68 3.62 5.55
N ASP A 317 14.22 3.69 6.79
CA ASP A 317 13.05 2.92 7.25
C ASP A 317 12.09 3.75 8.13
N TRP A 318 12.47 4.99 8.45
CA TRP A 318 11.68 5.88 9.31
C TRP A 318 11.80 7.34 8.87
N PHE A 319 10.66 8.02 8.80
CA PHE A 319 10.55 9.47 8.61
C PHE A 319 9.81 10.13 9.78
N THR A 320 10.32 11.26 10.29
CA THR A 320 9.65 12.01 11.36
C THR A 320 9.45 13.47 10.99
N VAL A 321 8.37 14.04 11.51
CA VAL A 321 8.06 15.46 11.49
C VAL A 321 7.89 15.95 12.93
N GLU A 322 8.76 16.86 13.38
CA GLU A 322 8.60 17.59 14.64
C GLU A 322 7.86 18.89 14.36
N PHE A 323 6.65 19.01 14.91
CA PHE A 323 5.86 20.24 14.91
C PHE A 323 6.17 21.07 16.13
N ILE A 324 6.41 22.37 15.95
CA ILE A 324 6.81 23.30 17.00
C ILE A 324 5.85 24.48 17.00
N GLY A 325 5.24 24.78 18.16
CA GLY A 325 4.30 25.88 18.35
C GLY A 325 4.62 26.71 19.60
N THR A 326 4.07 27.92 19.66
CA THR A 326 4.24 28.85 20.80
C THR A 326 3.19 28.65 21.89
N GLY A 327 2.20 27.78 21.67
CA GLY A 327 1.12 27.46 22.60
C GLY A 327 0.30 26.27 22.12
N PRO A 328 -0.96 26.11 22.56
CA PRO A 328 -1.87 25.11 22.01
C PRO A 328 -2.08 25.37 20.52
N THR A 329 -1.51 24.51 19.68
CA THR A 329 -1.57 24.61 18.22
C THR A 329 -1.86 23.23 17.65
N GLU A 330 -2.70 23.20 16.63
CA GLU A 330 -2.98 22.00 15.86
C GLU A 330 -2.37 22.16 14.47
N PHE A 331 -1.71 21.11 14.01
CA PHE A 331 -1.09 21.01 12.69
C PHE A 331 -1.85 19.99 11.84
N LEU A 332 -1.82 20.18 10.53
CA LEU A 332 -2.37 19.25 9.56
C LEU A 332 -1.27 18.82 8.58
N ILE A 333 -1.21 17.53 8.27
CA ILE A 333 -0.38 16.93 7.20
C ILE A 333 -1.31 16.31 6.16
N ASP A 334 -0.97 16.48 4.88
CA ASP A 334 -1.66 15.81 3.78
C ASP A 334 -0.73 15.50 2.59
N ASP A 335 -1.19 14.63 1.68
CA ASP A 335 -0.52 14.13 0.47
C ASP A 335 0.99 13.87 0.60
N LEU A 336 1.39 12.95 1.48
CA LEU A 336 2.76 12.45 1.53
C LEU A 336 3.07 11.66 0.25
N GLN A 337 4.10 12.08 -0.49
CA GLN A 337 4.52 11.43 -1.73
C GLN A 337 6.03 11.50 -1.97
N PHE A 338 6.55 10.61 -2.81
CA PHE A 338 7.89 10.73 -3.37
C PHE A 338 7.94 11.75 -4.51
N ILE A 339 9.13 12.32 -4.72
CA ILE A 339 9.48 13.18 -5.86
C ILE A 339 10.47 12.41 -6.74
N GLY A 340 10.32 12.42 -8.07
CA GLY A 340 11.32 11.80 -8.96
C GLY A 340 11.03 12.02 -10.45
N PRO A 341 11.70 11.26 -11.34
CA PRO A 341 11.71 11.52 -12.79
C PRO A 341 10.41 11.15 -13.51
N TRP A 342 9.45 10.56 -12.81
CA TRP A 342 8.15 10.21 -13.38
C TRP A 342 7.30 11.47 -13.56
N LYS A 343 6.50 11.51 -14.64
CA LYS A 343 5.50 12.56 -14.83
C LYS A 343 4.46 12.46 -13.72
N THR A 344 4.43 13.45 -12.83
CA THR A 344 3.28 13.68 -11.95
C THR A 344 2.20 14.40 -12.76
N GLU A 345 1.49 13.67 -13.63
CA GLU A 345 0.28 14.22 -14.25
C GLU A 345 -0.89 14.08 -13.27
N THR A 346 -1.27 15.20 -12.66
CA THR A 346 -2.65 15.64 -12.41
C THR A 346 -2.59 17.02 -11.74
N GLU A 347 -2.74 18.07 -12.55
CA GLU A 347 -3.18 19.40 -12.09
C GLU A 347 -4.66 19.36 -11.71
#